data_AF-A0A2N9N525-F1
#
_entry.id   AF-A0A2N9N525-F1
#
_cell.length_a   1.000
_cell.length_b   1.000
_cell.length_c   1.000
_cell.angle_alpha   90.00
_cell.angle_beta   90.00
_cell.angle_gamma   90.00
#
_symmetry.space_group_name_H-M   'P 1'
#
loop_
_entity.id
_entity.type
_entity.pdbx_description
1 polymer ?
#
loop_
_entity_poly.entity_id
_entity_poly.type
_entity_poly.pdbx_seq_one_letter_code
_entity_poly.pdbx_strand_id
1 'polypeptide(L)'
;MSVTVHNDGFANLFNPRPLFLVLRDRATGRIQRIPVDSDPRRWMPSESVTFHITTTIAPGQYDLLLHLPDAAPSLRGRPEYAVRFANPGVWEPATGMNRLAESVTLGK
;
A
#
# COMPACT_ATOMS: atom_id res chain seq x y z
N MET A 1 12.43 6.94 3.40
CA MET A 1 11.75 6.88 2.08
C MET A 1 10.44 7.65 2.18
N SER A 2 10.02 8.34 1.14
CA SER A 2 8.66 8.92 1.06
C SER A 2 7.89 8.25 -0.07
N VAL A 3 6.57 8.18 0.11
CA VAL A 3 5.64 7.74 -0.93
C VAL A 3 4.56 8.82 -1.04
N THR A 4 4.30 9.27 -2.25
CA THR A 4 3.23 10.21 -2.55
C THR A 4 2.14 9.47 -3.30
N VAL A 5 0.90 9.60 -2.81
CA VAL A 5 -0.30 9.12 -3.48
C VAL A 5 -1.10 10.34 -3.93
N HIS A 6 -1.55 10.33 -5.17
CA HIS A 6 -2.47 11.33 -5.71
C HIS A 6 -3.82 10.67 -5.98
N ASN A 7 -4.91 11.31 -5.56
CA ASN A 7 -6.25 10.81 -5.84
C ASN A 7 -6.81 11.47 -7.11
N ASP A 8 -6.62 10.80 -8.26
CA ASP A 8 -7.21 11.20 -9.55
C ASP A 8 -8.73 10.94 -9.64
N GLY A 9 -9.33 10.38 -8.58
CA GLY A 9 -10.75 10.06 -8.52
C GLY A 9 -11.62 11.20 -7.97
N PHE A 10 -12.93 10.96 -7.92
CA PHE A 10 -13.92 11.95 -7.48
C PHE A 10 -14.28 11.86 -5.99
N ALA A 11 -13.77 10.88 -5.26
CA ALA A 11 -14.11 10.67 -3.85
C ALA A 11 -12.92 10.19 -3.02
N ASN A 12 -12.91 10.56 -1.75
CA ASN A 12 -12.11 9.95 -0.71
C ASN A 12 -12.78 8.69 -0.14
N LEU A 13 -12.06 7.95 0.70
CA LEU A 13 -12.64 6.80 1.40
C LEU A 13 -13.53 7.27 2.57
N PHE A 14 -14.62 6.56 2.82
CA PHE A 14 -15.51 6.84 3.96
C PHE A 14 -15.18 5.99 5.19
N ASN A 15 -14.98 4.68 4.98
CA ASN A 15 -14.71 3.75 6.05
C ASN A 15 -13.23 3.79 6.44
N PRO A 16 -12.89 3.64 7.74
CA PRO A 16 -11.50 3.54 8.17
C PRO A 16 -10.84 2.33 7.51
N ARG A 17 -9.62 2.55 7.02
CA ARG A 17 -8.78 1.52 6.42
C ARG A 17 -7.37 1.66 7.01
N PRO A 18 -6.89 0.68 7.78
CA PRO A 18 -5.48 0.61 8.13
C PRO A 18 -4.65 0.65 6.84
N LEU A 19 -3.58 1.43 6.83
CA LEU A 19 -2.71 1.55 5.66
C LEU A 19 -1.36 0.89 5.97
N PHE A 20 -0.93 0.02 5.06
CA PHE A 20 0.38 -0.61 5.13
C PHE A 20 1.13 -0.38 3.82
N LEU A 21 2.39 0.02 3.94
CA LEU A 21 3.37 -0.23 2.90
C LEU A 21 3.82 -1.69 3.01
N VAL A 22 3.86 -2.37 1.89
CA VAL A 22 4.30 -3.75 1.80
C VAL A 22 5.56 -3.81 0.94
N LEU A 23 6.60 -4.40 1.50
CA LEU A 23 7.83 -4.74 0.78
C LEU A 23 7.83 -6.25 0.57
N ARG A 24 7.80 -6.68 -0.68
CA ARG A 24 7.97 -8.09 -1.03
C ARG A 24 9.35 -8.28 -1.62
N ASP A 25 10.19 -9.01 -0.90
CA ASP A 25 11.53 -9.35 -1.33
C ASP A 25 11.48 -10.21 -2.60
N ARG A 26 12.14 -9.77 -3.68
CA ARG A 26 12.09 -10.50 -4.96
C ARG A 26 12.91 -11.78 -4.96
N ALA A 27 13.90 -11.91 -4.08
CA ALA A 27 14.75 -13.11 -4.01
C ALA A 27 14.07 -14.23 -3.19
N THR A 28 13.33 -13.87 -2.15
CA THR A 28 12.76 -14.83 -1.18
C THR A 28 11.24 -14.88 -1.17
N GLY A 29 10.57 -13.90 -1.76
CA GLY A 29 9.11 -13.72 -1.66
C GLY A 29 8.65 -13.26 -0.27
N ARG A 30 9.56 -13.02 0.68
CA ARG A 30 9.22 -12.63 2.05
C ARG A 30 8.54 -11.26 2.06
N ILE A 31 7.43 -11.17 2.79
CA ILE A 31 6.65 -9.94 2.93
C ILE A 31 6.95 -9.26 4.26
N GLN A 32 7.32 -7.99 4.22
CA GLN A 32 7.35 -7.09 5.36
C GLN A 32 6.24 -6.05 5.22
N ARG A 33 5.39 -5.92 6.24
CA ARG A 33 4.33 -4.91 6.31
C ARG A 33 4.74 -3.82 7.28
N ILE A 34 4.74 -2.58 6.81
CA ILE A 34 5.08 -1.40 7.59
C ILE A 34 3.80 -0.58 7.73
N PRO A 35 3.26 -0.40 8.95
CA PRO A 35 2.11 0.46 9.16
C PRO A 35 2.49 1.90 8.79
N VAL A 36 1.58 2.58 8.10
CA VAL A 36 1.75 3.96 7.67
C VAL A 36 0.78 4.84 8.44
N ASP A 37 1.30 5.89 9.06
CA ASP A 37 0.48 6.90 9.72
C ASP A 37 -0.10 7.89 8.69
N SER A 38 -1.10 7.41 7.95
CA SER A 38 -1.91 8.21 7.04
C SER A 38 -3.33 7.66 7.06
N ASP A 39 -4.33 8.55 7.06
CA ASP A 39 -5.74 8.18 7.00
C ASP A 39 -6.25 8.33 5.56
N PRO A 40 -6.51 7.22 4.82
CA PRO A 40 -7.01 7.29 3.45
C PRO A 40 -8.35 8.00 3.30
N ARG A 41 -9.10 8.19 4.39
CA ARG A 41 -10.31 9.01 4.38
C ARG A 41 -10.04 10.48 4.14
N ARG A 42 -8.79 10.93 4.27
CA ARG A 42 -8.34 12.30 4.01
C ARG A 42 -7.65 12.46 2.66
N TRP A 43 -7.61 11.41 1.84
CA TRP A 43 -7.09 11.51 0.47
C TRP A 43 -8.15 12.12 -0.43
N MET A 44 -8.31 13.44 -0.33
CA MET A 44 -9.36 14.18 -1.03
C MET A 44 -9.16 14.14 -2.55
N PRO A 45 -10.24 14.28 -3.33
CA PRO A 45 -10.15 14.38 -4.79
C PRO A 45 -9.15 15.45 -5.24
N SER A 46 -8.34 15.13 -6.23
CA SER A 46 -7.32 16.01 -6.82
C SER A 46 -6.23 16.48 -5.84
N GLU A 47 -6.09 15.84 -4.68
CA GLU A 47 -5.04 16.13 -3.71
C GLU A 47 -3.97 15.03 -3.69
N SER A 48 -2.75 15.45 -3.34
CA SER A 48 -1.63 14.55 -3.07
C SER A 48 -1.39 14.45 -1.58
N VAL A 49 -1.19 13.22 -1.09
CA VAL A 49 -0.76 12.95 0.28
C VAL A 49 0.58 12.26 0.23
N THR A 50 1.56 12.83 0.94
CA THR A 50 2.88 12.26 1.10
C THR A 50 3.03 11.71 2.51
N PHE A 51 3.43 10.45 2.62
CA PHE A 51 3.78 9.85 3.90
C PHE A 51 5.23 9.37 3.91
N HIS A 52 5.85 9.49 5.08
CA HIS A 52 7.23 9.13 5.30
C HIS A 52 7.31 7.78 5.98
N ILE A 53 8.27 6.98 5.53
CA ILE A 53 8.47 5.62 6.02
C ILE A 53 9.86 5.56 6.61
N THR A 54 9.87 5.35 7.91
CA THR A 54 11.06 5.17 8.73
C THR A 54 11.10 3.72 9.16
N THR A 55 11.88 2.91 8.44
CA THR A 55 12.11 1.51 8.81
C THR A 55 13.49 1.09 8.32
N THR A 56 14.12 0.20 9.08
CA THR A 56 15.36 -0.44 8.65
C THR A 56 15.00 -1.60 7.75
N ILE A 57 15.44 -1.53 6.50
CA ILE A 57 15.20 -2.56 5.49
C ILE A 57 16.56 -3.09 5.06
N ALA A 58 16.69 -4.41 4.92
CA ALA A 58 17.90 -4.99 4.37
C ALA A 58 18.11 -4.52 2.91
N PRO A 59 19.35 -4.32 2.47
CA PRO A 59 19.62 -4.04 1.06
C PRO A 59 19.09 -5.17 0.16
N GLY A 60 18.50 -4.81 -0.97
CA GLY A 60 17.89 -5.79 -1.88
C GLY A 60 16.94 -5.16 -2.90
N GLN A 61 16.32 -6.03 -3.70
CA GLN A 61 15.27 -5.65 -4.63
C GLN A 61 13.89 -6.05 -4.09
N TYR A 62 12.97 -5.10 -4.07
CA TYR A 62 11.64 -5.29 -3.51
C TYR A 62 10.57 -4.85 -4.51
N ASP A 63 9.48 -5.62 -4.60
CA ASP A 63 8.22 -5.04 -5.07
C ASP A 63 7.67 -4.12 -3.98
N LEU A 64 7.19 -2.94 -4.37
CA LEU A 64 6.55 -1.99 -3.48
C LEU A 64 5.04 -2.03 -3.67
N LEU A 65 4.29 -2.34 -2.61
CA LEU A 65 2.83 -2.39 -2.66
C LEU A 65 2.20 -1.59 -1.52
N LEU A 66 0.94 -1.21 -1.71
CA LEU A 66 0.05 -0.72 -0.66
C LEU A 66 -1.03 -1.75 -0.34
N HIS A 67 -1.33 -1.88 0.93
CA HIS A 67 -2.41 -2.72 1.41
C HIS A 67 -3.32 -1.92 2.34
N LEU A 68 -4.60 -1.86 1.98
CA LEU A 68 -5.66 -1.16 2.71
C LEU A 68 -6.77 -2.17 3.04
N PRO A 69 -6.55 -3.11 3.99
CA PRO A 69 -7.54 -4.11 4.33
C PRO A 69 -8.73 -3.49 5.06
N ASP A 70 -9.78 -4.27 5.23
CA ASP A 70 -10.85 -3.89 6.14
C ASP A 70 -10.33 -3.76 7.60
N ALA A 71 -10.91 -2.82 8.33
CA ALA A 71 -10.55 -2.56 9.73
C ALA A 71 -10.98 -3.70 10.66
N ALA A 72 -12.08 -4.40 10.33
CA ALA A 72 -12.61 -5.50 11.12
C ALA A 72 -11.65 -6.71 11.09
N PRO A 73 -11.26 -7.27 12.25
CA PRO A 73 -10.33 -8.41 12.29
C PRO A 73 -10.80 -9.63 11.49
N SER A 74 -12.10 -9.91 11.47
CA SER A 74 -12.70 -11.02 10.72
C SER A 74 -12.63 -10.87 9.20
N LEU A 75 -12.45 -9.65 8.69
CA LEU A 75 -12.40 -9.33 7.26
C LEU A 75 -10.99 -8.96 6.79
N ARG A 76 -10.09 -8.58 7.70
CA ARG A 76 -8.75 -8.08 7.38
C ARG A 76 -7.89 -9.03 6.53
N GLY A 77 -8.11 -10.34 6.68
CA GLY A 77 -7.40 -11.37 5.91
C GLY A 77 -8.04 -11.73 4.57
N ARG A 78 -9.16 -11.09 4.20
CA ARG A 78 -9.93 -11.41 2.99
C ARG A 78 -9.63 -10.40 1.89
N PRO A 79 -8.91 -10.78 0.80
CA PRO A 79 -8.53 -9.88 -0.28
C PRO A 79 -9.69 -9.09 -0.89
N GLU A 80 -10.87 -9.71 -1.00
CA GLU A 80 -12.07 -9.12 -1.57
C GLU A 80 -12.67 -7.97 -0.75
N TYR A 81 -12.20 -7.77 0.49
CA TYR A 81 -12.59 -6.66 1.36
C TYR A 81 -11.50 -5.56 1.46
N ALA A 82 -10.35 -5.75 0.81
CA ALA A 82 -9.33 -4.71 0.73
C ALA A 82 -9.68 -3.67 -0.35
N VAL A 83 -9.15 -2.45 -0.21
CA VAL A 83 -9.34 -1.40 -1.21
C VAL A 83 -8.55 -1.75 -2.47
N ARG A 84 -9.26 -1.89 -3.59
CA ARG A 84 -8.70 -2.04 -4.92
C ARG A 84 -8.59 -0.68 -5.60
N PHE A 85 -7.39 -0.31 -6.04
CA PHE A 85 -7.20 0.88 -6.86
C PHE A 85 -7.65 0.63 -8.30
N ALA A 86 -8.13 1.69 -8.94
CA ALA A 86 -8.63 1.63 -10.32
C ALA A 86 -7.51 1.54 -11.36
N ASN A 87 -6.25 1.77 -10.98
CA ASN A 87 -5.12 1.72 -11.89
C ASN A 87 -5.00 0.33 -12.54
N PRO A 88 -4.80 0.25 -13.86
CA PRO A 88 -4.64 -1.04 -14.54
C PRO A 88 -3.35 -1.73 -14.09
N GLY A 89 -3.41 -3.05 -13.89
CA GLY A 89 -2.23 -3.87 -13.58
C GLY A 89 -1.69 -3.77 -12.15
N VAL A 90 -2.24 -2.92 -11.27
CA VAL A 90 -1.74 -2.78 -9.89
C VAL A 90 -2.35 -3.77 -8.90
N TRP A 91 -3.58 -4.21 -9.13
CA TRP A 91 -4.33 -5.03 -8.19
C TRP A 91 -3.89 -6.50 -8.20
N GLU A 92 -3.55 -7.05 -7.03
CA GLU A 92 -3.24 -8.46 -6.82
C GLU A 92 -4.42 -9.20 -6.17
N PRO A 93 -5.25 -9.94 -6.93
CA PRO A 93 -6.49 -10.52 -6.42
C PRO A 93 -6.28 -11.56 -5.30
N ALA A 94 -5.15 -12.27 -5.31
CA ALA A 94 -4.84 -13.29 -4.31
C ALA A 94 -4.45 -12.70 -2.95
N THR A 95 -3.95 -11.46 -2.90
CA THR A 95 -3.39 -10.85 -1.69
C THR A 95 -4.15 -9.61 -1.22
N GLY A 96 -4.95 -8.99 -2.11
CA GLY A 96 -5.67 -7.75 -1.85
C GLY A 96 -4.78 -6.50 -1.89
N MET A 97 -3.58 -6.62 -2.48
CA MET A 97 -2.57 -5.56 -2.49
C MET A 97 -2.57 -4.79 -3.80
N ASN A 98 -2.11 -3.55 -3.77
CA ASN A 98 -1.93 -2.69 -4.94
C ASN A 98 -0.44 -2.44 -5.16
N ARG A 99 0.15 -2.99 -6.22
CA ARG A 99 1.56 -2.79 -6.58
C ARG A 99 1.78 -1.38 -7.11
N LEU A 100 2.62 -0.60 -6.42
CA LEU A 100 2.93 0.79 -6.80
C LEU A 100 4.05 0.89 -7.83
N ALA A 101 5.06 0.04 -7.70
CA ALA A 101 6.21 0.01 -8.59
C ALA A 101 6.63 -1.45 -8.80
N GLU A 102 7.15 -1.73 -9.99
CA GLU A 102 7.69 -3.06 -10.27
C GLU A 102 8.88 -3.35 -9.35
N SER A 103 9.90 -2.49 -9.27
CA SER A 103 11.04 -2.72 -8.37
C SER A 103 11.60 -1.44 -7.76
N VAL A 104 11.90 -1.50 -6.46
CA VAL A 104 12.74 -0.52 -5.77
C VAL A 104 14.01 -1.23 -5.30
N THR A 105 15.16 -0.68 -5.67
CA THR A 105 16.46 -1.11 -5.15
C THR A 105 16.78 -0.29 -3.92
N LEU A 106 16.94 -0.96 -2.78
CA LEU A 106 17.39 -0.33 -1.55
C LEU A 106 18.88 -0.62 -1.39
N GLY A 107 19.68 0.43 -1.57
CA GLY A 107 21.13 0.42 -1.31
C GLY A 107 21.44 0.71 0.16
N LYS A 108 22.71 0.55 0.53
CA LYS A 108 23.23 1.05 1.82
C LYS A 108 23.19 2.56 1.89
#